data_AF-A0A370E0C1-F1
#
_entry.id   AF-A0A370E0C1-F1
#
_cell.length_a   1.000
_cell.length_b   1.000
_cell.length_c   1.000
_cell.angle_alpha   90.00
_cell.angle_beta   90.00
_cell.angle_gamma   90.00
#
_symmetry.space_group_name_H-M   'P 1'
#
loop_
_entity.id
_entity.type
_entity.pdbx_description
1 polymer ?
#
loop_
_entity_poly.entity_id
_entity_poly.type
_entity_poly.pdbx_seq_one_letter_code
_entity_poly.pdbx_strand_id
1 'polypeptide(L)' 'MSDFKRNIRRLTKPFYGISMHRRYRELLLYIRGWINYFGLSEYYRPLPRLDEWIRRRIRMCYLKQWRKL' A
#
# COMPACT_ATOMS: atom_id res chain seq x y z
N MET A 1 11.22 3.40 8.93
CA MET A 1 9.83 3.81 8.58
C MET A 1 9.73 4.53 7.22
N SER A 2 10.69 5.41 6.88
CA SER A 2 10.65 6.26 5.68
C SER A 2 10.60 5.47 4.37
N ASP A 3 11.36 4.37 4.27
CA ASP A 3 11.41 3.52 3.08
C ASP A 3 10.12 2.75 2.84
N PHE A 4 9.46 2.28 3.90
CA PHE A 4 8.15 1.63 3.78
C PHE A 4 7.11 2.57 3.17
N LYS A 5 6.99 3.78 3.73
CA LYS A 5 6.07 4.78 3.20
C LYS A 5 6.42 5.17 1.75
N ARG A 6 7.71 5.23 1.40
CA ARG A 6 8.16 5.50 0.02
C ARG A 6 7.78 4.38 -0.94
N ASN A 7 7.98 3.12 -0.56
CA ASN A 7 7.64 1.97 -1.38
C ASN A 7 6.13 1.82 -1.59
N ILE A 8 5.31 1.96 -0.54
CA ILE A 8 3.84 1.97 -0.70
C ILE A 8 3.44 3.12 -1.65
N ARG A 9 4.08 4.31 -1.57
CA ARG A 9 3.77 5.44 -2.47
C ARG A 9 4.07 5.09 -3.92
N ARG A 10 5.19 4.39 -4.17
CA ARG A 10 5.58 3.91 -5.50
C ARG A 10 4.57 2.91 -6.05
N LEU A 11 4.16 1.93 -5.24
CA LEU A 11 3.20 0.88 -5.65
C LEU A 11 1.79 1.44 -5.89
N THR A 12 1.36 2.42 -5.11
CA THR A 12 0.05 3.09 -5.29
C THR A 12 0.12 4.30 -6.22
N LYS A 13 1.25 4.55 -6.91
CA LYS A 13 1.36 5.69 -7.83
C LYS A 13 0.32 5.52 -8.95
N PRO A 14 -0.38 6.61 -9.35
CA PRO A 14 -1.23 6.58 -10.53
C PRO A 14 -0.36 6.25 -11.74
N PHE A 15 -0.53 5.04 -12.29
CA PHE A 15 0.15 4.59 -13.49
C PHE A 15 -0.91 4.15 -14.49
N TYR A 16 -0.83 4.68 -15.71
CA TYR A 16 -1.73 4.33 -16.80
C TYR A 16 -1.40 2.90 -17.27
N GLY A 17 -2.39 2.01 -17.30
CA GLY A 17 -2.23 0.64 -17.84
C GLY A 17 -2.00 -0.50 -16.84
N ILE A 18 -1.93 -0.23 -15.53
CA ILE A 18 -1.89 -1.32 -14.52
C ILE A 18 -3.30 -1.56 -13.96
N SER A 19 -3.79 -2.79 -14.07
CA SER A 19 -5.06 -3.20 -13.47
C SER A 19 -5.00 -3.07 -11.94
N MET A 20 -6.11 -2.68 -11.32
CA MET A 20 -6.17 -2.59 -9.85
C MET A 20 -5.93 -3.94 -9.18
N HIS A 21 -6.30 -5.04 -9.83
CA HIS A 21 -5.99 -6.38 -9.34
C HIS A 21 -4.48 -6.60 -9.20
N ARG A 22 -3.69 -6.25 -10.24
CA ARG A 22 -2.23 -6.36 -10.20
C ARG A 22 -1.63 -5.44 -9.13
N ARG A 23 -2.09 -4.19 -9.06
CA ARG A 23 -1.64 -3.23 -8.03
C ARG A 23 -1.90 -3.74 -6.61
N TYR A 24 -3.09 -4.29 -6.37
CA TYR A 24 -3.46 -4.87 -5.08
C TYR A 24 -2.59 -6.07 -4.72
N ARG A 25 -2.31 -6.95 -5.69
CA ARG A 25 -1.43 -8.12 -5.49
C ARG A 25 0.00 -7.71 -5.12
N GLU A 26 0.58 -6.78 -5.86
CA GLU A 26 1.94 -6.26 -5.57
C GLU A 26 2.00 -5.58 -4.18
N LEU A 27 0.96 -4.82 -3.83
CA LEU A 27 0.84 -4.18 -2.52
C LEU A 27 0.75 -5.22 -1.39
N LEU A 28 -0.09 -6.25 -1.56
CA LEU A 28 -0.27 -7.32 -0.59
C LEU A 28 1.03 -8.10 -0.36
N LEU A 29 1.75 -8.43 -1.43
CA LEU A 29 3.05 -9.11 -1.35
C LEU A 29 4.07 -8.27 -0.59
N TYR A 30 4.16 -6.98 -0.89
CA TYR A 30 5.08 -6.07 -0.20
C TYR A 30 4.74 -5.92 1.29
N ILE A 31 3.47 -5.71 1.63
CA ILE A 31 3.02 -5.59 3.02
C ILE A 31 3.28 -6.89 3.78
N ARG A 32 2.99 -8.06 3.19
CA ARG A 32 3.28 -9.37 3.81
C ARG A 32 4.77 -9.57 4.07
N GLY A 33 5.63 -9.30 3.09
CA GLY A 33 7.09 -9.41 3.27
C GLY A 33 7.62 -8.46 4.34
N TRP A 34 7.08 -7.24 4.37
CA TRP A 34 7.43 -6.26 5.39
C TRP A 34 6.96 -6.69 6.78
N ILE A 35 5.74 -7.21 6.93
CA ILE A 35 5.24 -7.76 8.20
C ILE A 35 6.07 -8.97 8.63
N ASN A 36 6.43 -9.87 7.73
CA ASN A 36 7.26 -11.03 8.11
C ASN A 36 8.65 -10.63 8.61
N TYR A 37 9.22 -9.55 8.07
CA TYR A 37 10.54 -9.05 8.49
C TYR A 37 10.48 -8.23 9.79
N PHE A 38 9.46 -7.36 9.94
CA PHE A 38 9.37 -6.42 11.08
C PHE A 38 8.39 -6.85 12.18
N GLY A 39 7.51 -7.82 11.92
CA GLY A 39 6.39 -8.21 12.78
C GLY A 39 6.76 -9.02 14.01
N LEU A 40 7.98 -9.55 14.10
CA LEU A 40 8.52 -10.16 15.31
C LEU A 40 9.14 -9.14 16.28
N SER A 41 9.33 -7.89 15.85
CA SER A 41 9.81 -6.85 16.77
C SER A 41 8.62 -6.29 17.55
N GLU A 42 8.67 -6.40 18.88
CA GLU A 42 7.70 -5.84 19.85
C GLU A 42 7.35 -4.35 19.59
N TYR A 43 8.21 -3.66 18.86
CA TYR A 43 8.10 -2.26 18.48
C TYR A 43 7.02 -1.97 17.40
N TYR A 44 6.49 -2.99 16.74
CA TYR A 44 5.58 -2.84 15.60
C TYR A 44 4.18 -3.39 15.87
N ARG A 45 3.50 -2.83 16.88
CA ARG A 45 2.02 -2.78 16.80
C ARG A 45 1.68 -1.91 15.60
N PRO A 46 0.92 -2.39 14.60
CA PRO A 46 0.49 -1.53 13.51
C PRO A 46 -0.33 -0.40 14.11
N LEU A 47 0.28 0.79 14.21
CA LEU A 47 -0.41 2.02 14.56
C LEU A 47 -1.62 2.11 13.62
N PRO A 48 -2.86 2.19 14.12
CA PRO A 48 -4.07 2.32 13.30
C PRO A 48 -3.94 3.38 12.19
N ARG A 49 -3.12 4.41 12.43
CA ARG A 49 -2.75 5.47 11.49
C ARG A 49 -2.04 4.99 10.22
N LEU A 50 -1.17 3.96 10.30
CA LEU A 50 -0.44 3.45 9.14
C LEU A 50 -1.38 2.68 8.21
N ASP A 51 -2.22 1.83 8.79
CA ASP A 51 -3.25 1.09 8.05
C ASP A 51 -4.27 2.05 7.40
N GLU A 52 -4.75 3.05 8.14
CA GLU A 52 -5.63 4.09 7.61
C GLU A 52 -5.01 4.82 6.41
N TRP A 53 -3.73 5.16 6.51
CA TRP A 53 -2.99 5.83 5.44
C TRP A 53 -2.83 4.95 4.19
N ILE A 54 -2.62 3.65 4.35
CA ILE A 54 -2.57 2.69 3.24
C ILE A 54 -3.96 2.58 2.59
N ARG A 55 -5.04 2.40 3.39
CA ARG A 55 -6.42 2.33 2.90
C ARG A 55 -6.84 3.57 2.13
N ARG A 56 -6.49 4.77 2.62
CA ARG A 56 -6.75 6.04 1.92
C ARG A 56 -6.13 6.06 0.52
N ARG A 57 -4.92 5.54 0.36
CA ARG A 57 -4.27 5.46 -0.96
C ARG A 57 -4.92 4.48 -1.90
N ILE A 58 -5.26 3.28 -1.41
CA ILE A 58 -5.98 2.29 -2.21
C ILE A 58 -7.30 2.88 -2.73
N ARG A 59 -8.05 3.57 -1.85
CA ARG A 59 -9.29 4.27 -2.25
C ARG A 59 -9.05 5.30 -3.35
N MET A 60 -8.00 6.11 -3.28
CA MET A 60 -7.69 7.05 -4.35
C MET A 60 -7.41 6.35 -5.69
N CYS A 61 -6.71 5.21 -5.69
CA CYS A 61 -6.48 4.44 -6.90
C CYS A 61 -7.80 3.92 -7.51
N TYR A 62 -8.70 3.40 -6.68
CA TYR A 62 -10.04 2.98 -7.13
C TYR A 62 -10.88 4.15 -7.64
N LEU A 63 -10.92 5.27 -6.92
CA LEU A 63 -11.64 6.47 -7.33
C LEU A 63 -11.17 7.00 -8.69
N LYS A 64 -9.86 6.99 -8.94
CA LYS A 64 -9.31 7.38 -10.25
C LYS A 64 -9.75 6.43 -11.35
N GLN A 65 -9.67 5.11 -11.12
CA GLN A 65 -10.13 4.13 -12.10
C GLN A 65 -11.63 4.26 -12.40
N TRP A 66 -12.46 4.44 -11.35
CA TRP A 66 -13.91 4.54 -11.50
C TRP A 66 -14.34 5.81 -12.23
N ARG A 67 -13.62 6.92 -12.03
CA ARG A 67 -13.88 8.19 -12.73
C ARG A 67 -13.36 8.23 -14.17
N LYS A 68 -12.64 7.19 -14.65
CA LYS A 68 -11.92 7.18 -15.94
C LYS A 68 -11.08 8.45 -16.16
N LEU A 69 -10.42 8.96 -15.10
CA LEU A 69 -9.46 10.08 -15.13
C LEU A 69 -8.03 9.60 -15.39
#